data_AF-A0A395MTU7-F1
#
_entry.id   AF-A0A395MTU7-F1
#
_cell.length_a   1.000
_cell.length_b   1.000
_cell.length_c   1.000
_cell.angle_alpha   90.00
_cell.angle_beta   90.00
_cell.angle_gamma   90.00
#
_symmetry.space_group_name_H-M   'P 1'
#
loop_
_entity.id
_entity.type
_entity.pdbx_description
1 polymer ?
#
loop_
_entity_poly.entity_id
_entity_poly.type
_entity_poly.pdbx_seq_one_letter_code
_entity_poly.pdbx_strand_id
1 'polypeptide(L)'
;MKLQNVSLLAYSGLASALTQQCTGNAVNEGGNWFCGAIEEILYQGFSGKGSYQAVSKMGSDGSCQRESVSYDGALGPLSEDLSVHIRGPFKLKEFAVYNLDSSKKKRDTETVPSPHLHGHRHLHEQRKKREEWVTATIDGKVVSWKNNWFGPSATQAGPAVAGAPSDKAKKPEETEKKPLKASSHSAVSSKKEGSAKTNSYSGSSGGHWKRTAYYNSQRRVADNVMFLGNYGGEGSGVFDNTWGNSLSYLNAKGNGGSSSSKVLKDVYIPSNKEFSIWSAEKCDESCGYARAKDVAYKGFSGSNKVFLFQFMMPMDGDKGFNGDMPALWALNGRIPRTGQYSECSCWKTGCGEVDIYEVLASGDDKCKSTFHMNNGAGSSDYFKRPTDKYIKVAVVFCERTSSVAIKQLSDNFDFGSSLSDETVKSWVKDMSSPKKGSSLFQLSASL
;
A
#
# COMPACT_ATOMS: atom_id res chain seq x y z
N MET A 1 -45.22 55.58 17.70
CA MET A 1 -45.01 54.26 17.05
C MET A 1 -43.95 53.49 17.82
N LYS A 2 -43.94 52.15 17.78
CA LYS A 2 -42.86 51.34 18.39
C LYS A 2 -41.66 51.30 17.44
N LEU A 3 -40.44 51.53 17.94
CA LEU A 3 -39.25 50.97 17.31
C LEU A 3 -38.94 49.63 17.97
N GLN A 4 -38.64 48.62 17.17
CA GLN A 4 -38.20 47.30 17.66
C GLN A 4 -36.67 47.25 17.65
N ASN A 5 -36.06 46.89 18.78
CA ASN A 5 -34.65 46.56 18.82
C ASN A 5 -34.41 45.24 18.08
N VAL A 6 -33.88 45.30 16.86
CA VAL A 6 -33.42 44.13 16.13
C VAL A 6 -31.95 43.87 16.51
N SER A 7 -31.76 43.02 17.53
CA SER A 7 -30.42 42.54 17.89
C SER A 7 -29.88 41.61 16.80
N LEU A 8 -28.92 42.09 15.99
CA LEU A 8 -28.16 41.23 15.10
C LEU A 8 -27.29 40.26 15.93
N LEU A 9 -27.73 39.01 16.03
CA LEU A 9 -26.88 37.90 16.47
C LEU A 9 -25.88 37.58 15.35
N ALA A 10 -24.71 38.22 15.41
CA ALA A 10 -23.60 37.92 14.53
C ALA A 10 -23.08 36.50 14.82
N TYR A 11 -23.47 35.53 14.00
CA TYR A 11 -22.90 34.18 14.01
C TYR A 11 -21.45 34.24 13.51
N SER A 12 -20.51 34.37 14.44
CA SER A 12 -19.08 34.19 14.21
C SER A 12 -18.76 32.71 13.99
N GLY A 13 -19.08 32.21 12.78
CA GLY A 13 -18.68 30.88 12.34
C GLY A 13 -17.16 30.72 12.45
N LEU A 14 -16.71 29.79 13.29
CA LEU A 14 -15.30 29.43 13.43
C LEU A 14 -14.84 28.70 12.17
N ALA A 15 -14.48 29.46 11.15
CA ALA A 15 -13.71 28.99 10.02
C ALA A 15 -12.36 28.49 10.55
N SER A 16 -12.25 27.18 10.74
CA SER A 16 -10.95 26.53 10.94
C SER A 16 -10.12 26.82 9.70
N ALA A 17 -8.99 27.50 9.87
CA ALA A 17 -8.16 27.92 8.75
C ALA A 17 -7.51 26.69 8.07
N LEU A 18 -6.80 26.91 6.96
CA LEU A 18 -5.98 25.88 6.33
C LEU A 18 -4.47 26.16 6.60
N THR A 19 -3.93 25.70 7.74
CA THR A 19 -2.48 25.77 8.08
C THR A 19 -1.61 24.86 7.21
N GLN A 20 -1.48 25.14 5.91
CA GLN A 20 -0.46 24.52 5.08
C GLN A 20 0.90 24.83 5.71
N GLN A 21 1.53 23.83 6.32
CA GLN A 21 2.86 24.04 6.86
C GLN A 21 3.88 24.16 5.73
N CYS A 22 4.74 25.15 5.90
CA CYS A 22 5.96 25.39 5.15
C CYS A 22 6.98 25.65 6.26
N THR A 23 7.80 24.64 6.58
CA THR A 23 8.71 24.65 7.74
C THR A 23 10.03 25.39 7.47
N GLY A 24 10.22 25.88 6.25
CA GLY A 24 11.32 26.73 5.81
C GLY A 24 10.82 27.85 4.90
N ASN A 25 11.70 28.43 4.10
CA ASN A 25 11.33 29.43 3.08
C ASN A 25 10.81 28.71 1.83
N ALA A 26 9.72 29.20 1.23
CA ALA A 26 9.19 28.65 -0.02
C ALA A 26 10.08 29.04 -1.20
N VAL A 27 10.58 28.05 -1.95
CA VAL A 27 11.39 28.21 -3.16
C VAL A 27 10.75 27.43 -4.30
N ASN A 28 10.77 27.97 -5.52
CA ASN A 28 10.37 27.26 -6.74
C ASN A 28 11.63 26.80 -7.49
N GLU A 29 11.78 25.49 -7.66
CA GLU A 29 12.89 24.87 -8.38
C GLU A 29 12.33 24.02 -9.52
N GLY A 30 12.57 24.44 -10.78
CA GLY A 30 12.09 23.72 -11.96
C GLY A 30 10.56 23.60 -12.10
N GLY A 31 9.79 24.45 -11.44
CA GLY A 31 8.33 24.37 -11.35
C GLY A 31 7.81 23.73 -10.06
N ASN A 32 8.67 23.06 -9.30
CA ASN A 32 8.31 22.41 -8.03
C ASN A 32 8.53 23.35 -6.84
N TRP A 33 7.53 23.46 -5.97
CA TRP A 33 7.65 24.22 -4.73
C TRP A 33 8.20 23.37 -3.58
N PHE A 34 9.26 23.87 -2.95
CA PHE A 34 9.93 23.29 -1.79
C PHE A 34 9.92 24.28 -0.61
N CYS A 35 9.88 23.78 0.63
CA CYS A 35 9.92 24.56 1.87
C CYS A 35 11.05 24.06 2.79
N GLY A 36 10.74 23.42 3.92
CA GLY A 36 11.73 22.89 4.84
C GLY A 36 12.00 21.40 4.63
N ALA A 37 13.20 20.97 5.02
CA ALA A 37 13.54 19.56 5.14
C ALA A 37 12.92 18.97 6.43
N ILE A 38 12.25 17.82 6.30
CA ILE A 38 11.51 17.15 7.38
C ILE A 38 11.94 15.69 7.56
N GLU A 39 11.67 15.17 8.76
CA GLU A 39 11.85 13.76 9.16
C GLU A 39 10.50 13.07 9.39
N GLU A 40 9.41 13.84 9.60
CA GLU A 40 8.06 13.33 9.73
C GLU A 40 6.99 14.33 9.23
N ILE A 41 5.88 13.83 8.70
CA ILE A 41 4.71 14.62 8.30
C ILE A 41 3.42 13.84 8.49
N LEU A 42 2.44 14.51 9.10
CA LEU A 42 1.09 13.99 9.28
C LEU A 42 0.14 14.69 8.32
N TYR A 43 -0.65 13.90 7.59
CA TYR A 43 -1.76 14.39 6.81
C TYR A 43 -3.07 13.83 7.40
N GLN A 44 -4.11 14.65 7.55
CA GLN A 44 -5.38 14.27 8.21
C GLN A 44 -6.61 14.67 7.39
N GLY A 45 -7.80 14.52 8.00
CA GLY A 45 -9.09 14.93 7.44
C GLY A 45 -9.64 14.02 6.35
N PHE A 46 -9.02 12.86 6.12
CA PHE A 46 -9.39 11.87 5.11
C PHE A 46 -10.70 11.19 5.43
N SER A 47 -11.79 11.90 5.26
CA SER A 47 -13.14 11.44 5.57
C SER A 47 -14.10 12.07 4.59
N GLY A 48 -14.85 11.22 3.88
CA GLY A 48 -15.83 11.69 2.92
C GLY A 48 -16.39 10.55 2.09
N LYS A 49 -17.64 10.73 1.67
CA LYS A 49 -18.30 9.91 0.64
C LYS A 49 -17.89 10.38 -0.75
N GLY A 50 -17.82 9.46 -1.70
CA GLY A 50 -17.53 9.79 -3.09
C GLY A 50 -17.58 8.56 -3.98
N SER A 51 -17.13 8.71 -5.23
CA SER A 51 -16.96 7.59 -6.16
C SER A 51 -15.84 7.85 -7.15
N TYR A 52 -15.39 6.79 -7.80
CA TYR A 52 -14.47 6.82 -8.94
C TYR A 52 -14.94 5.80 -10.00
N GLN A 53 -14.39 5.89 -11.21
CA GLN A 53 -14.78 5.01 -12.31
C GLN A 53 -13.77 3.85 -12.44
N ALA A 54 -14.05 2.71 -11.80
CA ALA A 54 -13.26 1.51 -11.96
C ALA A 54 -13.40 0.97 -13.39
N VAL A 55 -12.33 0.47 -14.00
CA VAL A 55 -12.44 -0.25 -15.28
C VAL A 55 -13.12 -1.60 -15.03
N SER A 56 -14.15 -1.90 -15.82
CA SER A 56 -14.92 -3.15 -15.78
C SER A 56 -14.62 -4.06 -16.99
N LYS A 57 -14.18 -3.50 -18.12
CA LYS A 57 -13.71 -4.25 -19.30
C LYS A 57 -12.74 -3.43 -20.15
N MET A 58 -11.71 -4.09 -20.67
CA MET A 58 -10.87 -3.60 -21.77
C MET A 58 -11.12 -4.48 -23.01
N GLY A 59 -11.43 -3.87 -24.16
CA GLY A 59 -11.59 -4.56 -25.44
C GLY A 59 -10.32 -4.52 -26.29
N SER A 60 -10.15 -5.49 -27.20
CA SER A 60 -9.00 -5.53 -28.12
C SER A 60 -8.99 -4.38 -29.14
N ASP A 61 -10.15 -3.77 -29.35
CA ASP A 61 -10.45 -2.60 -30.19
C ASP A 61 -10.09 -1.25 -29.56
N GLY A 62 -9.60 -1.23 -28.31
CA GLY A 62 -9.34 -0.02 -27.56
C GLY A 62 -10.54 0.48 -26.74
N SER A 63 -11.66 -0.27 -26.72
CA SER A 63 -12.81 0.10 -25.89
C SER A 63 -12.51 -0.07 -24.40
N CYS A 64 -12.78 0.97 -23.61
CA CYS A 64 -12.58 1.00 -22.16
C CYS A 64 -13.90 1.21 -21.44
N GLN A 65 -14.49 0.14 -20.92
CA GLN A 65 -15.71 0.21 -20.13
C GLN A 65 -15.37 0.41 -18.65
N ARG A 66 -16.12 1.29 -17.99
CA ARG A 66 -15.97 1.59 -16.56
C ARG A 66 -17.29 1.46 -15.81
N GLU A 67 -17.20 1.26 -14.52
CA GLU A 67 -18.30 1.19 -13.56
C GLU A 67 -18.03 2.13 -12.37
N SER A 68 -19.09 2.73 -11.81
CA SER A 68 -18.94 3.61 -10.65
C SER A 68 -18.74 2.79 -9.38
N VAL A 69 -17.61 2.98 -8.71
CA VAL A 69 -17.34 2.40 -7.38
C VAL A 69 -17.39 3.51 -6.35
N SER A 70 -18.35 3.40 -5.44
CA SER A 70 -18.52 4.34 -4.33
C SER A 70 -17.66 3.97 -3.12
N TYR A 71 -17.22 4.98 -2.39
CA TYR A 71 -16.57 4.86 -1.09
C TYR A 71 -17.26 5.78 -0.08
N ASP A 72 -17.21 5.41 1.20
CA ASP A 72 -17.67 6.23 2.32
C ASP A 72 -16.82 5.91 3.56
N GLY A 73 -16.72 6.87 4.48
CA GLY A 73 -15.91 6.77 5.70
C GLY A 73 -14.48 7.30 5.59
N ALA A 74 -13.60 6.80 6.45
CA ALA A 74 -12.24 7.29 6.59
C ALA A 74 -11.28 6.68 5.55
N LEU A 75 -10.26 7.46 5.16
CA LEU A 75 -9.28 7.21 4.11
C LEU A 75 -9.86 7.04 2.68
N GLY A 76 -11.18 6.98 2.50
CA GLY A 76 -11.79 6.82 1.18
C GLY A 76 -11.21 5.62 0.44
N PRO A 77 -10.80 5.74 -0.84
CA PRO A 77 -10.19 4.62 -1.55
C PRO A 77 -8.84 4.15 -0.94
N LEU A 78 -8.15 4.93 -0.09
CA LEU A 78 -6.97 4.42 0.62
C LEU A 78 -7.28 3.39 1.72
N SER A 79 -8.56 3.16 2.04
CA SER A 79 -8.98 2.01 2.87
C SER A 79 -8.94 0.67 2.10
N GLU A 80 -9.04 0.69 0.76
CA GLU A 80 -9.06 -0.51 -0.09
C GLU A 80 -7.69 -1.23 -0.17
N ASP A 81 -7.63 -2.31 -0.96
CA ASP A 81 -6.41 -3.09 -1.17
C ASP A 81 -5.29 -2.20 -1.71
N LEU A 82 -4.16 -2.06 -0.98
CA LEU A 82 -3.02 -1.22 -1.40
C LEU A 82 -1.80 -2.03 -1.91
N SER A 83 -0.77 -1.37 -2.41
CA SER A 83 0.53 -1.93 -2.80
C SER A 83 1.58 -0.83 -2.87
N VAL A 84 2.83 -1.21 -2.73
CA VAL A 84 3.96 -0.27 -2.81
C VAL A 84 4.63 -0.41 -4.17
N HIS A 85 5.11 0.65 -4.79
CA HIS A 85 6.07 0.59 -5.90
C HIS A 85 7.36 1.31 -5.56
N ILE A 86 8.40 0.96 -6.30
CA ILE A 86 9.73 1.50 -6.26
C ILE A 86 10.17 1.77 -7.71
N ARG A 87 10.62 3.00 -7.97
CA ARG A 87 11.35 3.40 -9.17
C ARG A 87 12.81 3.63 -8.79
N GLY A 88 13.75 3.08 -9.54
CA GLY A 88 15.18 3.31 -9.33
C GLY A 88 15.62 4.72 -9.73
N PRO A 89 16.82 5.19 -9.30
CA PRO A 89 17.88 4.48 -8.56
C PRO A 89 17.55 4.16 -7.09
N PHE A 90 17.46 2.87 -6.74
CA PHE A 90 16.93 2.43 -5.43
C PHE A 90 17.59 1.14 -4.92
N LYS A 91 17.63 0.96 -3.59
CA LYS A 91 17.95 -0.32 -2.92
C LYS A 91 16.94 -0.60 -1.80
N LEU A 92 16.12 -1.64 -1.96
CA LEU A 92 15.17 -2.09 -0.92
C LEU A 92 15.81 -3.17 -0.05
N LYS A 93 15.94 -2.89 1.25
CA LYS A 93 16.51 -3.84 2.22
C LYS A 93 15.45 -4.71 2.86
N GLU A 94 14.41 -4.07 3.38
CA GLU A 94 13.38 -4.70 4.20
C GLU A 94 12.02 -4.01 3.99
N PHE A 95 10.95 -4.80 4.05
CA PHE A 95 9.58 -4.32 3.94
C PHE A 95 8.68 -5.12 4.89
N ALA A 96 7.78 -4.45 5.59
CA ALA A 96 6.78 -5.10 6.43
C ALA A 96 5.43 -4.40 6.34
N VAL A 97 4.36 -5.18 6.42
CA VAL A 97 2.98 -4.68 6.52
C VAL A 97 2.39 -5.15 7.84
N TYR A 98 1.70 -4.26 8.53
CA TYR A 98 0.94 -4.57 9.73
C TYR A 98 -0.50 -4.11 9.55
N ASN A 99 -1.43 -4.90 10.06
CA ASN A 99 -2.82 -4.48 10.25
C ASN A 99 -3.11 -4.49 11.75
N LEU A 100 -3.96 -3.56 12.21
CA LEU A 100 -4.52 -3.64 13.55
C LEU A 100 -5.36 -4.93 13.63
N ASP A 101 -5.02 -5.84 14.54
CA ASP A 101 -5.80 -7.06 14.71
C ASP A 101 -7.24 -6.67 15.09
N SER A 102 -8.21 -7.19 14.35
CA SER A 102 -9.63 -6.95 14.65
C SER A 102 -9.91 -7.66 15.97
N SER A 103 -9.85 -6.91 17.07
CA SER A 103 -10.01 -7.45 18.41
C SER A 103 -11.31 -8.24 18.45
N LYS A 104 -11.17 -9.57 18.52
CA LYS A 104 -12.32 -10.48 18.60
C LYS A 104 -13.16 -9.97 19.74
N LYS A 105 -14.37 -9.48 19.45
CA LYS A 105 -15.30 -9.01 20.49
C LYS A 105 -15.27 -10.05 21.59
N LYS A 106 -14.87 -9.66 22.81
CA LYS A 106 -15.08 -10.54 23.96
C LYS A 106 -16.53 -10.96 23.88
N ARG A 107 -16.81 -12.27 23.95
CA ARG A 107 -18.19 -12.70 24.18
C ARG A 107 -18.58 -12.04 25.50
N ASP A 108 -19.55 -11.15 25.46
CA ASP A 108 -20.06 -10.52 26.66
C ASP A 108 -20.53 -11.61 27.61
N THR A 109 -20.28 -11.39 28.90
CA THR A 109 -20.28 -12.44 29.91
C THR A 109 -21.67 -13.06 30.08
N GLU A 110 -21.66 -14.33 30.43
CA GLU A 110 -22.77 -15.19 30.82
C GLU A 110 -24.06 -14.47 31.24
N THR A 111 -25.13 -14.69 30.47
CA THR A 111 -26.51 -14.50 30.93
C THR A 111 -27.27 -15.82 30.78
N VAL A 112 -27.84 -16.29 31.88
CA VAL A 112 -28.49 -17.60 32.02
C VAL A 112 -29.86 -17.60 31.30
N PRO A 113 -30.28 -18.69 30.63
CA PRO A 113 -31.33 -18.64 29.61
C PRO A 113 -32.76 -18.66 30.18
N SER A 114 -33.71 -18.23 29.33
CA SER A 114 -35.16 -18.46 29.50
C SER A 114 -35.73 -19.07 28.19
N PRO A 115 -36.75 -19.97 28.24
CA PRO A 115 -37.03 -20.90 27.15
C PRO A 115 -38.14 -20.47 26.15
N HIS A 116 -38.26 -21.28 25.08
CA HIS A 116 -39.23 -21.22 23.97
C HIS A 116 -38.95 -20.08 22.94
N LEU A 117 -39.05 -20.27 21.62
CA LEU A 117 -39.91 -21.17 20.82
C LEU A 117 -39.16 -21.80 19.62
N HIS A 118 -39.78 -22.72 18.88
CA HIS A 118 -39.13 -23.51 17.81
C HIS A 118 -38.99 -22.79 16.45
N GLY A 119 -37.94 -23.14 15.70
CA GLY A 119 -37.75 -22.73 14.30
C GLY A 119 -36.54 -23.40 13.63
N HIS A 120 -36.70 -24.62 13.10
CA HIS A 120 -35.61 -25.35 12.44
C HIS A 120 -35.32 -24.80 11.03
N ARG A 121 -34.04 -24.49 10.74
CA ARG A 121 -33.51 -24.49 9.37
C ARG A 121 -32.02 -24.85 9.36
N HIS A 122 -31.63 -25.72 8.43
CA HIS A 122 -30.38 -26.48 8.47
C HIS A 122 -29.12 -25.62 8.31
N LEU A 123 -28.11 -25.84 9.18
CA LEU A 123 -26.72 -25.51 8.87
C LEU A 123 -26.11 -26.65 8.04
N HIS A 124 -25.49 -26.30 6.91
CA HIS A 124 -24.49 -27.17 6.28
C HIS A 124 -23.11 -26.89 6.90
N GLU A 125 -22.69 -27.72 7.87
CA GLU A 125 -21.36 -27.63 8.48
C GLU A 125 -20.27 -28.16 7.51
N GLN A 126 -19.93 -27.38 6.48
CA GLN A 126 -18.76 -27.66 5.64
C GLN A 126 -17.47 -27.38 6.43
N ARG A 127 -17.00 -28.37 7.19
CA ARG A 127 -15.65 -28.42 7.74
C ARG A 127 -14.61 -28.49 6.62
N LYS A 128 -14.24 -27.34 6.06
CA LYS A 128 -13.02 -27.22 5.25
C LYS A 128 -11.82 -27.55 6.15
N LYS A 129 -11.28 -28.78 6.02
CA LYS A 129 -10.02 -29.18 6.65
C LYS A 129 -8.97 -28.14 6.28
N ARG A 130 -8.27 -27.59 7.29
CA ARG A 130 -7.03 -26.84 7.05
C ARG A 130 -6.00 -27.78 6.43
N GLU A 131 -5.31 -27.30 5.42
CA GLU A 131 -4.16 -28.04 4.86
C GLU A 131 -2.95 -27.79 5.74
N GLU A 132 -2.44 -28.85 6.36
CA GLU A 132 -1.26 -28.79 7.21
C GLU A 132 0.02 -28.92 6.37
N TRP A 133 0.98 -28.04 6.63
CA TRP A 133 2.27 -28.00 5.94
C TRP A 133 3.39 -28.32 6.92
N VAL A 134 4.19 -29.33 6.59
CA VAL A 134 5.41 -29.68 7.33
C VAL A 134 6.57 -28.89 6.76
N THR A 135 7.44 -28.39 7.64
CA THR A 135 8.67 -27.66 7.27
C THR A 135 9.84 -28.30 8.01
N ALA A 136 10.90 -28.64 7.29
CA ALA A 136 12.10 -29.27 7.84
C ALA A 136 13.36 -28.73 7.16
N THR A 137 14.50 -28.84 7.85
CA THR A 137 15.82 -28.52 7.27
C THR A 137 16.46 -29.81 6.77
N ILE A 138 16.72 -29.89 5.47
CA ILE A 138 17.40 -31.02 4.82
C ILE A 138 18.60 -30.45 4.05
N ASP A 139 19.79 -31.03 4.23
CA ASP A 139 21.05 -30.58 3.62
C ASP A 139 21.33 -29.07 3.78
N GLY A 140 21.05 -28.54 5.00
CA GLY A 140 21.21 -27.13 5.33
C GLY A 140 20.18 -26.17 4.70
N LYS A 141 19.17 -26.69 3.99
CA LYS A 141 18.11 -25.91 3.34
C LYS A 141 16.77 -26.17 4.00
N VAL A 142 16.05 -25.10 4.35
CA VAL A 142 14.66 -25.20 4.81
C VAL A 142 13.79 -25.52 3.60
N VAL A 143 13.04 -26.61 3.69
CA VAL A 143 12.06 -27.06 2.68
C VAL A 143 10.73 -27.36 3.36
N SER A 144 9.63 -27.14 2.66
CA SER A 144 8.29 -27.41 3.17
C SER A 144 7.40 -28.09 2.13
N TRP A 145 6.52 -28.96 2.61
CA TRP A 145 5.58 -29.71 1.78
C TRP A 145 4.26 -29.95 2.53
N LYS A 146 3.20 -30.19 1.77
CA LYS A 146 1.88 -30.55 2.30
C LYS A 146 1.97 -31.90 3.02
N ASN A 147 1.46 -31.99 4.24
CA ASN A 147 1.50 -33.22 5.01
C ASN A 147 0.71 -34.33 4.29
N ASN A 148 1.43 -35.31 3.76
CA ASN A 148 0.92 -36.47 3.03
C ASN A 148 1.24 -37.80 3.75
N TRP A 149 1.65 -37.73 5.02
CA TRP A 149 1.87 -38.89 5.87
C TRP A 149 0.59 -39.26 6.63
N PHE A 150 0.04 -40.44 6.36
CA PHE A 150 -1.22 -40.92 6.94
C PHE A 150 -1.03 -42.05 7.96
N GLY A 151 0.20 -42.24 8.46
CA GLY A 151 0.60 -43.44 9.19
C GLY A 151 0.99 -44.60 8.26
N PRO A 152 1.53 -45.70 8.80
CA PRO A 152 2.01 -46.83 8.01
C PRO A 152 0.87 -47.68 7.44
N SER A 153 0.98 -48.06 6.16
CA SER A 153 0.19 -49.10 5.50
C SER A 153 1.00 -49.68 4.34
N ALA A 154 0.64 -50.89 3.88
CA ALA A 154 1.64 -51.86 3.40
C ALA A 154 2.16 -51.69 1.94
N THR A 155 3.46 -51.98 1.82
CA THR A 155 4.27 -52.52 0.71
C THR A 155 3.61 -52.90 -0.63
N GLN A 156 4.12 -52.36 -1.75
CA GLN A 156 4.66 -53.10 -2.92
C GLN A 156 5.34 -52.15 -3.94
N ALA A 157 6.10 -52.68 -4.92
CA ALA A 157 6.99 -51.86 -5.78
C ALA A 157 7.29 -52.40 -7.20
N GLY A 158 7.26 -51.50 -8.20
CA GLY A 158 7.94 -51.58 -9.52
C GLY A 158 7.39 -52.55 -10.59
N PRO A 159 7.92 -52.57 -11.84
CA PRO A 159 8.95 -51.68 -12.45
C PRO A 159 8.58 -51.07 -13.85
N ALA A 160 9.59 -50.65 -14.62
CA ALA A 160 9.61 -49.80 -15.85
C ALA A 160 9.16 -50.48 -17.19
N VAL A 161 9.30 -49.98 -18.44
CA VAL A 161 10.29 -49.07 -19.11
C VAL A 161 9.84 -48.44 -20.46
N ALA A 162 10.49 -47.32 -20.84
CA ALA A 162 10.96 -46.88 -22.20
C ALA A 162 10.01 -46.47 -23.37
N GLY A 163 10.43 -45.43 -24.13
CA GLY A 163 9.92 -45.05 -25.47
C GLY A 163 10.14 -43.56 -25.84
N ALA A 164 10.88 -43.25 -26.93
CA ALA A 164 11.23 -41.89 -27.40
C ALA A 164 11.78 -41.94 -28.86
N PRO A 165 12.12 -40.83 -29.55
CA PRO A 165 11.97 -39.38 -29.25
C PRO A 165 10.85 -38.75 -30.13
N SER A 166 10.75 -37.46 -30.50
CA SER A 166 11.54 -36.19 -30.39
C SER A 166 10.54 -35.00 -30.29
N ASP A 167 10.63 -33.74 -30.79
CA ASP A 167 11.51 -32.86 -31.61
C ASP A 167 10.91 -31.41 -31.47
N LYS A 168 11.49 -30.23 -31.75
CA LYS A 168 12.87 -29.70 -31.88
C LYS A 168 12.85 -28.15 -31.89
N ALA A 169 13.74 -27.51 -31.11
CA ALA A 169 13.93 -26.04 -30.98
C ALA A 169 12.74 -25.23 -30.38
N LYS A 170 12.90 -24.06 -29.71
CA LYS A 170 14.10 -23.26 -29.33
C LYS A 170 13.85 -22.46 -28.02
N LYS A 171 14.94 -22.02 -27.35
CA LYS A 171 15.08 -21.09 -26.18
C LYS A 171 14.46 -19.68 -26.46
N PRO A 172 14.09 -18.76 -25.50
CA PRO A 172 14.33 -18.58 -24.03
C PRO A 172 13.09 -18.70 -23.10
N GLU A 173 13.14 -18.66 -21.75
CA GLU A 173 13.67 -17.65 -20.76
C GLU A 173 12.86 -16.32 -20.78
N GLU A 174 12.65 -15.54 -19.71
CA GLU A 174 13.14 -15.59 -18.31
C GLU A 174 11.95 -15.62 -17.29
N THR A 175 11.88 -14.72 -16.30
CA THR A 175 11.15 -15.01 -15.06
C THR A 175 9.85 -14.26 -14.64
N GLU A 176 9.53 -12.94 -14.77
CA GLU A 176 8.64 -12.35 -13.70
C GLU A 176 7.99 -10.80 -13.80
N LYS A 177 6.89 -9.98 -13.31
CA LYS A 177 5.41 -9.74 -12.69
C LYS A 177 4.68 -8.38 -13.08
N LYS A 178 3.83 -7.78 -12.20
CA LYS A 178 2.50 -7.12 -12.35
C LYS A 178 2.60 -5.56 -12.38
N PRO A 179 2.14 -4.71 -11.43
CA PRO A 179 0.82 -4.51 -10.81
C PRO A 179 0.27 -3.07 -10.87
N LEU A 180 -1.02 -2.99 -10.52
CA LEU A 180 -1.84 -1.91 -9.91
C LEU A 180 -1.11 -0.87 -9.00
N LYS A 181 -1.50 0.43 -8.87
CA LYS A 181 -2.61 1.09 -8.07
C LYS A 181 -2.56 2.70 -8.24
N ALA A 182 -3.11 3.77 -7.55
CA ALA A 182 -3.86 4.08 -6.27
C ALA A 182 -5.26 4.75 -6.31
N SER A 183 -5.81 5.67 -5.44
CA SER A 183 -5.81 6.55 -4.18
C SER A 183 -4.81 7.58 -3.59
N SER A 184 -5.24 8.85 -3.31
CA SER A 184 -5.25 9.61 -1.98
C SER A 184 -5.47 11.19 -1.99
N HIS A 185 -6.19 11.91 -1.06
CA HIS A 185 -5.71 12.82 0.06
C HIS A 185 -5.23 14.27 -0.35
N SER A 186 -5.33 15.50 0.25
CA SER A 186 -5.59 16.24 1.56
C SER A 186 -6.15 17.72 1.35
N ALA A 187 -6.04 18.90 2.06
CA ALA A 187 -5.56 19.50 3.37
C ALA A 187 -6.23 20.92 3.68
N VAL A 188 -6.18 21.74 4.78
CA VAL A 188 -5.40 21.88 6.07
C VAL A 188 -6.12 22.48 7.38
N SER A 189 -5.43 23.10 8.39
CA SER A 189 -5.79 23.23 9.87
C SER A 189 -5.86 24.61 10.66
N SER A 190 -6.28 24.57 11.96
CA SER A 190 -6.11 25.53 13.15
C SER A 190 -7.34 26.36 13.62
N LYS A 191 -7.46 27.01 14.83
CA LYS A 191 -6.48 27.60 15.80
C LYS A 191 -6.89 27.62 17.33
N LYS A 192 -6.97 28.76 18.10
CA LYS A 192 -7.21 28.86 19.58
C LYS A 192 -7.93 30.15 20.10
N GLU A 193 -8.93 30.03 20.99
CA GLU A 193 -8.87 30.28 22.46
C GLU A 193 -10.24 29.94 23.12
N GLY A 194 -10.35 29.87 24.46
CA GLY A 194 -11.60 29.65 25.20
C GLY A 194 -11.85 28.19 25.66
N SER A 195 -12.20 27.99 26.93
CA SER A 195 -12.34 26.64 27.53
C SER A 195 -13.71 26.01 27.24
N ALA A 196 -13.77 25.10 26.27
CA ALA A 196 -14.90 24.20 26.05
C ALA A 196 -14.39 22.77 25.77
N LYS A 197 -14.92 21.80 26.53
CA LYS A 197 -14.60 20.36 26.57
C LYS A 197 -13.75 19.83 25.40
N THR A 198 -12.45 19.65 25.66
CA THR A 198 -11.61 18.78 24.84
C THR A 198 -12.09 17.33 24.95
N ASN A 199 -12.26 16.65 23.81
CA ASN A 199 -12.41 15.19 23.78
C ASN A 199 -11.03 14.55 24.03
N SER A 200 -10.59 14.57 25.29
CA SER A 200 -9.40 13.87 25.75
C SER A 200 -9.62 12.35 25.68
N TYR A 201 -8.74 11.67 24.95
CA TYR A 201 -8.85 10.23 24.71
C TYR A 201 -8.70 9.44 26.02
N SER A 202 -9.75 8.71 26.39
CA SER A 202 -9.76 7.74 27.48
C SER A 202 -10.47 6.45 27.03
N GLY A 203 -9.79 5.31 27.17
CA GLY A 203 -10.22 4.02 26.62
C GLY A 203 -9.94 3.88 25.10
N SER A 204 -9.39 2.77 24.58
CA SER A 204 -8.98 1.50 25.19
C SER A 204 -7.57 1.10 24.69
N SER A 205 -6.75 0.53 25.58
CA SER A 205 -5.39 0.05 25.32
C SER A 205 -5.37 -1.43 24.89
N GLY A 206 -6.25 -1.79 23.94
CA GLY A 206 -6.52 -3.18 23.55
C GLY A 206 -6.11 -3.56 22.13
N GLY A 207 -5.37 -2.70 21.43
CA GLY A 207 -4.91 -2.96 20.06
C GLY A 207 -3.57 -3.69 20.02
N HIS A 208 -3.46 -4.69 19.15
CA HIS A 208 -2.19 -5.36 18.82
C HIS A 208 -2.07 -5.38 17.30
N TRP A 209 -1.02 -4.78 16.76
CA TRP A 209 -0.83 -4.67 15.32
C TRP A 209 -0.04 -5.88 14.83
N LYS A 210 -0.68 -6.77 14.09
CA LYS A 210 -0.05 -8.01 13.61
C LYS A 210 0.64 -7.77 12.27
N ARG A 211 1.87 -8.26 12.10
CA ARG A 211 2.53 -8.29 10.79
C ARG A 211 1.79 -9.26 9.86
N THR A 212 1.33 -8.76 8.71
CA THR A 212 0.53 -9.48 7.70
C THR A 212 1.30 -9.77 6.41
N ALA A 213 2.42 -9.09 6.17
CA ALA A 213 3.41 -9.43 5.14
C ALA A 213 4.82 -8.97 5.57
N TYR A 214 5.87 -9.65 5.09
CA TYR A 214 7.27 -9.36 5.42
C TYR A 214 8.23 -9.78 4.30
N TYR A 215 9.22 -8.93 4.00
CA TYR A 215 10.34 -9.22 3.12
C TYR A 215 11.65 -8.72 3.71
N ASN A 216 12.71 -9.50 3.56
CA ASN A 216 14.08 -9.09 3.84
C ASN A 216 15.03 -9.65 2.79
N SER A 217 15.73 -8.74 2.11
CA SER A 217 16.60 -9.00 0.94
C SER A 217 17.78 -9.94 1.24
N GLN A 218 18.52 -9.68 2.33
CA GLN A 218 19.69 -10.46 2.74
C GLN A 218 19.30 -11.86 3.22
N ARG A 219 18.24 -11.93 4.02
CA ARG A 219 17.68 -13.21 4.51
C ARG A 219 16.98 -14.00 3.40
N ARG A 220 16.69 -13.35 2.26
CA ARG A 220 15.89 -13.88 1.12
C ARG A 220 14.54 -14.43 1.56
N VAL A 221 13.91 -13.76 2.52
CA VAL A 221 12.59 -14.10 3.04
C VAL A 221 11.54 -13.25 2.33
N ALA A 222 10.44 -13.88 1.91
CA ALA A 222 9.20 -13.23 1.48
C ALA A 222 8.01 -14.03 2.05
N ASP A 223 7.39 -13.49 3.09
CA ASP A 223 6.23 -14.06 3.80
C ASP A 223 5.00 -13.19 3.51
N ASN A 224 3.98 -13.79 2.88
CA ASN A 224 2.87 -13.09 2.22
C ASN A 224 3.31 -11.88 1.36
N VAL A 225 4.54 -11.90 0.80
CA VAL A 225 5.05 -10.86 -0.10
C VAL A 225 5.16 -11.40 -1.51
N MET A 226 4.75 -10.58 -2.46
CA MET A 226 4.82 -10.89 -3.88
C MET A 226 5.44 -9.71 -4.63
N PHE A 227 6.51 -9.96 -5.39
CA PHE A 227 7.21 -8.94 -6.19
C PHE A 227 6.64 -8.85 -7.60
N LEU A 228 6.30 -7.63 -8.04
CA LEU A 228 5.52 -7.33 -9.23
C LEU A 228 6.05 -6.08 -10.02
N GLY A 229 5.81 -5.83 -11.33
CA GLY A 229 6.15 -4.57 -12.07
C GLY A 229 5.97 -4.66 -13.61
N ASN A 230 5.62 -3.55 -14.30
CA ASN A 230 4.83 -3.52 -15.55
C ASN A 230 5.50 -4.10 -16.83
N TYR A 231 5.70 -5.42 -16.86
CA TYR A 231 6.43 -6.19 -17.87
C TYR A 231 5.64 -7.40 -18.42
N GLY A 232 4.34 -7.24 -18.71
CA GLY A 232 3.53 -8.32 -19.32
C GLY A 232 3.97 -8.66 -20.74
N GLY A 233 3.83 -9.93 -21.15
CA GLY A 233 4.20 -10.42 -22.48
C GLY A 233 5.67 -10.83 -22.63
N GLU A 234 6.57 -10.20 -21.87
CA GLU A 234 7.74 -10.93 -21.38
C GLU A 234 7.19 -12.09 -20.53
N GLY A 235 7.26 -13.32 -21.10
CA GLY A 235 7.07 -14.69 -20.56
C GLY A 235 5.88 -15.06 -19.67
N SER A 236 5.08 -14.12 -19.19
CA SER A 236 3.72 -14.35 -18.67
C SER A 236 2.92 -13.04 -18.66
N GLY A 237 1.67 -13.07 -18.24
CA GLY A 237 0.77 -11.95 -18.52
C GLY A 237 0.53 -11.76 -20.01
N VAL A 238 0.12 -10.55 -20.39
CA VAL A 238 -0.11 -10.20 -21.80
C VAL A 238 0.59 -8.90 -22.21
N PHE A 239 1.05 -8.88 -23.46
CA PHE A 239 1.34 -7.66 -24.22
C PHE A 239 0.40 -7.64 -25.42
N ASP A 240 -0.06 -6.45 -25.79
CA ASP A 240 -0.72 -6.20 -27.06
C ASP A 240 -0.49 -4.73 -27.47
N ASN A 241 -0.64 -4.40 -28.76
CA ASN A 241 -0.38 -3.06 -29.27
C ASN A 241 -1.47 -2.04 -28.90
N THR A 242 -2.59 -2.47 -28.32
CA THR A 242 -3.72 -1.61 -27.92
C THR A 242 -3.50 -1.04 -26.51
N TRP A 243 -2.93 -1.86 -25.61
CA TRP A 243 -2.81 -1.56 -24.19
C TRP A 243 -1.38 -1.70 -23.64
N GLY A 244 -0.40 -2.02 -24.49
CA GLY A 244 1.01 -2.17 -24.14
C GLY A 244 1.28 -3.31 -23.16
N ASN A 245 2.31 -3.18 -22.34
CA ASN A 245 2.59 -4.15 -21.27
C ASN A 245 1.43 -4.21 -20.28
N SER A 246 1.08 -5.45 -19.89
CA SER A 246 0.42 -5.71 -18.63
C SER A 246 1.46 -6.22 -17.63
N LEU A 247 1.31 -7.46 -17.16
CA LEU A 247 1.64 -7.91 -15.83
C LEU A 247 2.08 -9.41 -15.85
N SER A 248 3.34 -9.82 -15.56
CA SER A 248 3.99 -11.17 -15.74
C SER A 248 4.32 -12.04 -14.46
N TYR A 249 5.57 -12.31 -13.98
CA TYR A 249 5.90 -12.86 -12.58
C TYR A 249 6.87 -12.39 -11.28
N LEU A 250 7.74 -11.37 -10.77
CA LEU A 250 8.66 -10.11 -10.95
C LEU A 250 10.07 -10.23 -10.31
N ASN A 251 11.08 -9.93 -11.16
CA ASN A 251 12.29 -10.72 -11.36
C ASN A 251 13.28 -10.55 -10.22
N ALA A 252 14.11 -11.58 -10.05
CA ALA A 252 15.09 -11.60 -8.99
C ALA A 252 16.19 -10.51 -9.12
N LYS A 253 16.18 -9.70 -10.20
CA LYS A 253 17.04 -8.51 -10.42
C LYS A 253 16.26 -7.18 -10.28
N GLY A 254 14.94 -7.21 -10.14
CA GLY A 254 14.04 -6.06 -10.06
C GLY A 254 13.93 -5.20 -11.32
N ASN A 255 14.19 -5.73 -12.52
CA ASN A 255 14.42 -4.90 -13.72
C ASN A 255 13.82 -5.37 -15.07
N GLY A 256 12.95 -6.40 -15.06
CA GLY A 256 12.32 -6.95 -16.27
C GLY A 256 11.30 -8.05 -15.97
N GLY A 257 10.68 -8.58 -17.04
CA GLY A 257 9.52 -9.47 -17.10
C GLY A 257 9.78 -10.99 -17.06
N SER A 258 8.81 -11.80 -17.51
CA SER A 258 8.80 -13.27 -17.77
C SER A 258 7.98 -14.28 -16.88
N SER A 259 8.31 -15.58 -16.79
CA SER A 259 7.35 -16.70 -16.55
C SER A 259 6.82 -17.16 -15.15
N SER A 260 7.60 -17.20 -14.05
CA SER A 260 7.24 -17.83 -12.76
C SER A 260 7.89 -17.16 -11.52
N SER A 261 7.19 -17.14 -10.38
CA SER A 261 7.62 -16.39 -9.17
C SER A 261 9.01 -16.74 -8.63
N LYS A 262 9.70 -15.74 -8.07
CA LYS A 262 10.90 -15.81 -7.23
C LYS A 262 10.73 -14.80 -6.07
N VAL A 263 11.85 -14.47 -5.43
CA VAL A 263 11.99 -13.45 -4.39
C VAL A 263 13.04 -12.45 -4.88
N LEU A 264 12.78 -11.15 -4.72
CA LEU A 264 13.74 -10.10 -5.05
C LEU A 264 15.05 -10.32 -4.24
N LYS A 265 16.20 -10.08 -4.88
CA LYS A 265 17.51 -10.20 -4.22
C LYS A 265 17.87 -8.89 -3.50
N ASP A 266 18.98 -8.92 -2.76
CA ASP A 266 19.66 -7.71 -2.29
C ASP A 266 20.36 -7.01 -3.47
N VAL A 267 19.57 -6.29 -4.28
CA VAL A 267 19.99 -5.68 -5.56
C VAL A 267 19.78 -4.17 -5.59
N TYR A 268 20.54 -3.55 -6.49
CA TYR A 268 20.33 -2.19 -6.96
C TYR A 268 19.36 -2.17 -8.14
N ILE A 269 18.37 -1.29 -8.07
CA ILE A 269 17.37 -1.01 -9.10
C ILE A 269 17.84 0.24 -9.86
N PRO A 270 18.19 0.17 -11.16
CA PRO A 270 18.65 1.34 -11.93
C PRO A 270 17.54 2.37 -12.19
N SER A 271 17.94 3.58 -12.60
CA SER A 271 17.06 4.56 -13.23
C SER A 271 16.07 3.94 -14.24
N ASN A 272 14.85 4.49 -14.25
CA ASN A 272 13.74 4.04 -15.11
C ASN A 272 13.41 2.53 -15.06
N LYS A 273 13.79 1.84 -13.97
CA LYS A 273 13.32 0.48 -13.66
C LYS A 273 12.36 0.53 -12.48
N GLU A 274 11.24 -0.16 -12.65
CA GLU A 274 10.07 -0.06 -11.78
C GLU A 274 9.58 -1.44 -11.36
N PHE A 275 9.27 -1.55 -10.08
CA PHE A 275 8.61 -2.72 -9.52
C PHE A 275 7.79 -2.34 -8.30
N SER A 276 7.10 -3.32 -7.71
CA SER A 276 6.08 -3.14 -6.71
C SER A 276 5.79 -4.40 -5.90
N ILE A 277 5.17 -4.22 -4.74
CA ILE A 277 5.15 -5.18 -3.63
C ILE A 277 3.73 -5.38 -3.11
N TRP A 278 3.38 -6.65 -2.92
CA TRP A 278 2.01 -7.16 -2.89
C TRP A 278 1.80 -8.24 -1.85
N SER A 279 0.55 -8.54 -1.52
CA SER A 279 0.25 -9.78 -0.81
C SER A 279 0.46 -10.98 -1.75
N ALA A 280 0.74 -12.16 -1.19
CA ALA A 280 0.76 -13.40 -1.95
C ALA A 280 -0.64 -13.96 -2.24
N GLU A 281 -1.71 -13.32 -1.73
CA GLU A 281 -3.09 -13.71 -1.93
C GLU A 281 -3.53 -13.44 -3.38
N LYS A 282 -4.09 -14.46 -4.04
CA LYS A 282 -4.70 -14.30 -5.37
C LYS A 282 -5.95 -13.42 -5.31
N CYS A 283 -6.23 -12.74 -6.41
CA CYS A 283 -7.48 -12.02 -6.61
C CYS A 283 -8.67 -12.98 -6.64
N ASP A 284 -9.71 -12.58 -5.92
CA ASP A 284 -11.10 -12.98 -6.12
C ASP A 284 -11.87 -11.76 -6.67
N GLU A 285 -13.20 -11.80 -6.58
CA GLU A 285 -14.10 -10.73 -7.01
C GLU A 285 -13.81 -9.37 -6.35
N SER A 286 -13.21 -9.34 -5.14
CA SER A 286 -12.90 -8.08 -4.43
C SER A 286 -11.84 -7.23 -5.16
N CYS A 287 -11.18 -7.78 -6.17
CA CYS A 287 -10.24 -7.05 -7.01
C CYS A 287 -10.91 -6.15 -8.08
N GLY A 288 -12.13 -6.47 -8.50
CA GLY A 288 -12.67 -5.97 -9.78
C GLY A 288 -11.90 -6.53 -10.99
N TYR A 289 -12.01 -5.85 -12.14
CA TYR A 289 -11.37 -6.31 -13.38
C TYR A 289 -9.85 -6.50 -13.26
N ALA A 290 -9.31 -7.45 -14.03
CA ALA A 290 -7.89 -7.65 -14.24
C ALA A 290 -7.63 -8.06 -15.70
N ARG A 291 -6.74 -7.33 -16.40
CA ARG A 291 -6.34 -7.61 -17.80
C ARG A 291 -5.57 -8.93 -17.89
N ALA A 292 -4.62 -9.14 -16.98
CA ALA A 292 -3.95 -10.43 -16.78
C ALA A 292 -4.43 -11.06 -15.45
N LYS A 293 -5.21 -12.15 -15.56
CA LYS A 293 -5.91 -12.82 -14.43
C LYS A 293 -5.04 -13.91 -13.77
N ASP A 294 -4.26 -14.62 -14.58
CA ASP A 294 -3.28 -15.62 -14.17
C ASP A 294 -2.27 -15.10 -13.14
N VAL A 295 -1.85 -13.84 -13.30
CA VAL A 295 -0.93 -13.11 -12.42
C VAL A 295 -1.64 -12.33 -11.31
N ALA A 296 -2.95 -12.48 -11.16
CA ALA A 296 -3.73 -11.54 -10.35
C ALA A 296 -3.60 -11.79 -8.84
N TYR A 297 -2.84 -10.92 -8.15
CA TYR A 297 -2.79 -10.82 -6.68
C TYR A 297 -3.59 -9.64 -6.13
N LYS A 298 -4.01 -9.75 -4.87
CA LYS A 298 -4.46 -8.67 -3.96
C LYS A 298 -3.27 -7.99 -3.29
N GLY A 299 -3.51 -6.83 -2.70
CA GLY A 299 -2.56 -6.26 -1.75
C GLY A 299 -3.22 -5.77 -0.46
N PHE A 300 -2.54 -4.85 0.22
CA PHE A 300 -2.69 -4.57 1.64
C PHE A 300 -3.87 -3.65 1.94
N SER A 301 -5.05 -4.24 2.17
CA SER A 301 -6.28 -3.51 2.51
C SER A 301 -6.36 -3.11 3.99
N GLY A 302 -7.36 -2.28 4.30
CA GLY A 302 -7.78 -1.93 5.65
C GLY A 302 -7.51 -0.46 6.00
N SER A 303 -8.47 0.16 6.69
CA SER A 303 -8.36 1.54 7.17
C SER A 303 -7.30 1.73 8.26
N ASN A 304 -6.93 0.66 8.96
CA ASN A 304 -5.86 0.65 9.97
C ASN A 304 -4.74 -0.29 9.50
N LYS A 305 -3.69 0.29 8.92
CA LYS A 305 -2.51 -0.45 8.44
C LYS A 305 -1.24 0.38 8.50
N VAL A 306 -0.10 -0.29 8.62
CA VAL A 306 1.23 0.32 8.60
C VAL A 306 2.07 -0.36 7.54
N PHE A 307 2.78 0.42 6.72
CA PHE A 307 3.92 -0.05 5.94
C PHE A 307 5.21 0.41 6.61
N LEU A 308 6.16 -0.51 6.81
CA LEU A 308 7.51 -0.19 7.22
C LEU A 308 8.49 -0.53 6.09
N PHE A 309 9.43 0.36 5.84
CA PHE A 309 10.45 0.23 4.79
C PHE A 309 11.84 0.45 5.36
N GLN A 310 12.82 -0.35 4.94
CA GLN A 310 14.23 -0.01 5.04
C GLN A 310 14.81 0.11 3.63
N PHE A 311 15.28 1.30 3.25
CA PHE A 311 15.69 1.59 1.87
C PHE A 311 16.74 2.70 1.75
N MET A 312 17.33 2.80 0.57
CA MET A 312 18.26 3.86 0.15
C MET A 312 17.95 4.25 -1.31
N MET A 313 18.10 5.54 -1.63
CA MET A 313 17.88 6.16 -2.94
C MET A 313 19.19 6.81 -3.44
N PRO A 314 20.22 6.02 -3.79
CA PRO A 314 21.51 6.56 -4.25
C PRO A 314 21.34 7.46 -5.47
N MET A 315 22.28 8.39 -5.66
CA MET A 315 22.44 9.05 -6.97
C MET A 315 23.04 8.06 -7.97
N ASP A 316 22.61 8.11 -9.23
CA ASP A 316 23.25 7.38 -10.34
C ASP A 316 23.68 8.26 -11.52
N GLY A 317 23.29 9.53 -11.54
CA GLY A 317 23.71 10.51 -12.53
C GLY A 317 23.02 10.39 -13.89
N ASP A 318 22.06 9.47 -14.07
CA ASP A 318 21.31 9.35 -15.32
C ASP A 318 20.50 10.65 -15.60
N LYS A 319 20.39 11.01 -16.87
CA LYS A 319 19.66 12.20 -17.38
C LYS A 319 18.65 11.83 -18.48
N GLY A 320 18.40 10.53 -18.70
CA GLY A 320 17.34 10.03 -19.55
C GLY A 320 15.94 10.20 -18.94
N PHE A 321 14.93 9.61 -19.60
CA PHE A 321 13.56 9.57 -19.07
C PHE A 321 13.53 8.83 -17.73
N ASN A 322 13.00 9.47 -16.69
CA ASN A 322 13.08 9.03 -15.28
C ASN A 322 14.52 8.76 -14.76
N GLY A 323 15.53 9.36 -15.39
CA GLY A 323 16.93 9.26 -14.99
C GLY A 323 17.19 9.96 -13.66
N ASP A 324 17.78 9.26 -12.70
CA ASP A 324 18.17 9.76 -11.37
C ASP A 324 16.99 10.36 -10.55
N MET A 325 15.76 9.87 -10.83
CA MET A 325 14.48 10.29 -10.22
C MET A 325 13.79 9.12 -9.49
N PRO A 326 14.34 8.60 -8.38
CA PRO A 326 13.75 7.47 -7.68
C PRO A 326 12.43 7.84 -6.99
N ALA A 327 11.57 6.84 -6.85
CA ALA A 327 10.30 6.97 -6.16
C ALA A 327 10.02 5.77 -5.26
N LEU A 328 9.30 6.03 -4.17
CA LEU A 328 8.59 5.08 -3.33
C LEU A 328 7.15 5.61 -3.22
N TRP A 329 6.23 5.02 -3.97
CA TRP A 329 4.82 5.38 -3.93
C TRP A 329 3.96 4.20 -3.45
N ALA A 330 2.91 4.48 -2.68
CA ALA A 330 1.95 3.50 -2.20
C ALA A 330 0.61 3.75 -2.86
N LEU A 331 -0.20 2.72 -2.96
CA LEU A 331 -1.28 2.84 -3.91
C LEU A 331 -2.45 1.87 -3.66
N ASN A 332 -3.73 2.24 -3.86
CA ASN A 332 -5.06 1.53 -3.95
C ASN A 332 -5.52 0.82 -5.27
N GLY A 333 -6.33 -0.23 -5.13
CA GLY A 333 -7.35 -0.60 -6.12
C GLY A 333 -6.85 -0.88 -7.55
N ARG A 334 -7.54 -0.34 -8.56
CA ARG A 334 -7.69 -1.03 -9.85
C ARG A 334 -6.76 -0.62 -11.00
N ILE A 335 -5.93 0.44 -10.85
CA ILE A 335 -5.18 1.14 -11.93
C ILE A 335 -4.38 0.17 -12.86
N PRO A 336 -3.11 -0.21 -12.67
CA PRO A 336 -2.53 -1.37 -13.37
C PRO A 336 -3.04 -2.77 -12.93
N ARG A 337 -4.32 -2.91 -12.56
CA ARG A 337 -5.02 -4.20 -12.83
C ARG A 337 -5.41 -4.20 -14.32
N THR A 338 -5.43 -3.00 -14.92
CA THR A 338 -5.80 -2.67 -16.30
C THR A 338 -4.56 -2.23 -17.08
N GLY A 339 -4.07 -0.99 -16.87
CA GLY A 339 -2.75 -0.53 -17.29
C GLY A 339 -2.27 0.66 -16.45
N GLN A 340 -0.95 0.76 -16.18
CA GLN A 340 -0.39 1.76 -15.26
C GLN A 340 -0.52 3.17 -15.80
N TYR A 341 0.15 3.36 -16.94
CA TYR A 341 0.28 4.62 -17.64
C TYR A 341 -0.71 4.68 -18.82
N SER A 342 -1.91 4.10 -18.64
CA SER A 342 -2.97 4.06 -19.67
C SER A 342 -4.13 4.96 -19.30
N GLU A 343 -4.71 5.62 -20.32
CA GLU A 343 -6.00 6.31 -20.19
C GLU A 343 -7.11 5.36 -19.71
N CYS A 344 -7.04 4.07 -20.07
CA CYS A 344 -7.97 3.06 -19.56
C CYS A 344 -7.56 2.60 -18.15
N SER A 345 -7.74 3.52 -17.21
CA SER A 345 -7.45 3.41 -15.79
C SER A 345 -8.52 4.17 -14.99
N CYS A 346 -8.50 4.01 -13.67
CA CYS A 346 -9.30 4.82 -12.75
C CYS A 346 -8.54 6.03 -12.16
N TRP A 347 -7.21 6.15 -12.38
CA TRP A 347 -6.32 7.23 -11.84
C TRP A 347 -6.97 8.61 -11.94
N LYS A 348 -7.24 9.02 -13.19
CA LYS A 348 -7.84 10.32 -13.56
C LYS A 348 -9.27 10.54 -13.06
N THR A 349 -9.92 9.52 -12.50
CA THR A 349 -11.27 9.61 -11.92
C THR A 349 -11.24 9.61 -10.40
N GLY A 350 -10.08 9.93 -9.83
CA GLY A 350 -9.90 10.04 -8.38
C GLY A 350 -10.08 8.73 -7.65
N CYS A 351 -9.89 7.59 -8.34
CA CYS A 351 -9.49 6.41 -7.57
C CYS A 351 -8.17 6.77 -6.90
N GLY A 352 -7.12 7.25 -7.61
CA GLY A 352 -6.01 8.17 -7.14
C GLY A 352 -4.51 7.73 -7.24
N GLU A 353 -3.58 8.30 -6.42
CA GLU A 353 -2.11 7.96 -6.25
C GLU A 353 -1.49 8.41 -4.88
N VAL A 354 -0.56 7.70 -4.19
CA VAL A 354 0.23 8.20 -3.00
C VAL A 354 1.74 8.21 -3.27
N ASP A 355 2.36 9.38 -3.30
CA ASP A 355 3.81 9.51 -3.30
C ASP A 355 4.31 9.62 -1.84
N ILE A 356 5.14 8.67 -1.41
CA ILE A 356 5.68 8.64 -0.04
C ILE A 356 7.01 9.38 0.00
N TYR A 357 7.91 9.01 -0.91
CA TYR A 357 9.15 9.71 -1.24
C TYR A 357 9.26 9.70 -2.76
N GLU A 358 9.02 10.82 -3.45
CA GLU A 358 9.31 10.96 -4.89
C GLU A 358 10.29 12.10 -5.16
N VAL A 359 11.32 11.81 -5.96
CA VAL A 359 12.25 12.81 -6.50
C VAL A 359 11.68 13.36 -7.82
N LEU A 360 11.31 14.64 -7.84
CA LEU A 360 10.61 15.30 -8.95
C LEU A 360 11.52 15.88 -10.05
N ALA A 361 12.84 15.83 -9.89
CA ALA A 361 13.82 16.30 -10.88
C ALA A 361 15.11 15.46 -10.87
N SER A 362 15.74 15.34 -12.04
CA SER A 362 16.84 14.38 -12.28
C SER A 362 18.12 14.68 -11.48
N GLY A 363 18.38 13.87 -10.46
CA GLY A 363 19.52 14.05 -9.55
C GLY A 363 19.25 15.03 -8.40
N ASP A 364 17.99 15.39 -8.17
CA ASP A 364 17.59 16.17 -7.00
C ASP A 364 17.68 15.32 -5.72
N ASP A 365 18.00 15.97 -4.59
CA ASP A 365 18.14 15.36 -3.26
C ASP A 365 16.93 15.60 -2.36
N LYS A 366 15.83 16.10 -2.93
CA LYS A 366 14.56 16.38 -2.26
C LYS A 366 13.48 15.37 -2.68
N CYS A 367 12.94 14.65 -1.69
CA CYS A 367 11.84 13.70 -1.87
C CYS A 367 10.53 14.31 -1.35
N LYS A 368 9.55 14.46 -2.23
CA LYS A 368 8.23 14.98 -1.91
C LYS A 368 7.30 13.86 -1.45
N SER A 369 6.31 14.22 -0.63
CA SER A 369 5.13 13.40 -0.41
C SER A 369 3.92 14.12 -0.98
N THR A 370 3.16 13.40 -1.80
CA THR A 370 2.08 13.90 -2.64
C THR A 370 1.00 12.84 -2.68
N PHE A 371 -0.21 13.25 -3.03
CA PHE A 371 -1.41 12.48 -2.89
C PHE A 371 -2.42 12.96 -3.96
N HIS A 372 -2.91 12.08 -4.82
CA HIS A 372 -3.79 12.41 -5.94
C HIS A 372 -5.16 11.73 -5.78
N MET A 373 -6.25 12.50 -5.75
CA MET A 373 -7.65 12.02 -5.69
C MET A 373 -8.59 13.14 -6.18
N ASN A 374 -9.89 12.87 -6.16
CA ASN A 374 -10.94 13.91 -6.12
C ASN A 374 -10.62 15.02 -5.10
N ASN A 375 -10.10 14.65 -3.92
CA ASN A 375 -9.49 15.56 -2.93
C ASN A 375 -7.98 15.25 -2.86
N GLY A 376 -7.15 16.00 -3.60
CA GLY A 376 -5.70 15.84 -3.75
C GLY A 376 -4.83 16.77 -2.88
N ALA A 377 -3.52 16.52 -2.79
CA ALA A 377 -2.57 17.27 -1.96
C ALA A 377 -1.10 17.02 -2.30
N GLY A 378 -0.25 17.99 -1.96
CA GLY A 378 1.14 17.73 -1.60
C GLY A 378 1.61 18.78 -0.60
N SER A 379 2.49 18.41 0.34
CA SER A 379 3.20 19.42 1.12
C SER A 379 4.30 20.06 0.28
N SER A 380 4.67 21.29 0.60
CA SER A 380 5.90 21.90 0.07
C SER A 380 7.12 21.50 0.89
N ASP A 381 6.96 21.04 2.13
CA ASP A 381 8.03 20.39 2.87
C ASP A 381 8.43 19.07 2.21
N TYR A 382 9.69 18.68 2.37
CA TYR A 382 10.29 17.52 1.69
C TYR A 382 11.17 16.70 2.65
N PHE A 383 11.21 15.39 2.43
CA PHE A 383 12.24 14.54 3.04
C PHE A 383 13.54 14.69 2.26
N LYS A 384 14.69 14.70 2.95
CA LYS A 384 15.98 14.58 2.25
C LYS A 384 16.12 13.16 1.69
N ARG A 385 16.52 13.05 0.42
CA ARG A 385 16.78 11.79 -0.28
C ARG A 385 17.88 11.00 0.45
N PRO A 386 17.65 9.74 0.84
CA PRO A 386 18.66 8.92 1.50
C PRO A 386 19.67 8.38 0.47
N THR A 387 20.65 9.21 0.09
CA THR A 387 21.61 8.90 -1.00
C THR A 387 22.77 8.01 -0.58
N ASP A 388 23.22 8.10 0.68
CA ASP A 388 24.46 7.53 1.21
C ASP A 388 24.23 6.39 2.22
N LYS A 389 23.09 6.39 2.91
CA LYS A 389 22.72 5.40 3.93
C LYS A 389 21.30 4.84 3.75
N TYR A 390 21.09 3.62 4.26
CA TYR A 390 19.75 3.10 4.46
C TYR A 390 19.05 3.85 5.60
N ILE A 391 17.81 4.29 5.37
CA ILE A 391 16.90 4.79 6.42
C ILE A 391 15.78 3.79 6.67
N LYS A 392 15.11 3.90 7.82
CA LYS A 392 13.85 3.21 8.12
C LYS A 392 12.70 4.21 8.12
N VAL A 393 11.56 3.87 7.50
CA VAL A 393 10.38 4.75 7.38
C VAL A 393 9.11 3.97 7.70
N ALA A 394 8.22 4.58 8.47
CA ALA A 394 6.84 4.14 8.67
C ALA A 394 5.86 5.00 7.84
N VAL A 395 4.86 4.34 7.25
CA VAL A 395 3.67 4.97 6.66
C VAL A 395 2.45 4.40 7.37
N VAL A 396 1.82 5.21 8.22
CA VAL A 396 0.72 4.81 9.11
C VAL A 396 -0.59 5.33 8.56
N PHE A 397 -1.46 4.42 8.12
CA PHE A 397 -2.85 4.71 7.75
C PHE A 397 -3.72 4.46 9.00
N CYS A 398 -4.35 5.52 9.51
CA CYS A 398 -5.12 5.50 10.75
C CYS A 398 -6.54 5.99 10.52
N GLU A 399 -7.50 5.07 10.65
CA GLU A 399 -8.94 5.31 10.53
C GLU A 399 -9.44 6.27 11.61
N ARG A 400 -8.97 6.08 12.85
CA ARG A 400 -9.44 6.78 14.07
C ARG A 400 -9.22 8.29 14.02
N THR A 401 -8.27 8.75 13.21
CA THR A 401 -7.90 10.16 13.03
C THR A 401 -8.02 10.61 11.57
N SER A 402 -8.61 9.78 10.70
CA SER A 402 -8.75 10.02 9.26
C SER A 402 -7.42 10.52 8.66
N SER A 403 -6.32 9.81 8.90
CA SER A 403 -4.97 10.34 8.69
C SER A 403 -3.98 9.33 8.12
N VAL A 404 -3.04 9.83 7.32
CA VAL A 404 -1.85 9.13 6.85
C VAL A 404 -0.62 9.88 7.34
N ALA A 405 0.29 9.17 7.97
CA ALA A 405 1.45 9.76 8.63
C ALA A 405 2.73 9.08 8.13
N ILE A 406 3.68 9.86 7.61
CA ILE A 406 4.95 9.38 7.05
C ILE A 406 6.07 9.84 7.99
N LYS A 407 6.88 8.91 8.49
CA LYS A 407 7.87 9.20 9.53
C LYS A 407 9.12 8.35 9.42
N GLN A 408 10.29 8.99 9.44
CA GLN A 408 11.55 8.30 9.62
C GLN A 408 11.64 7.70 11.04
N LEU A 409 12.11 6.47 11.12
CA LEU A 409 12.31 5.73 12.36
C LEU A 409 13.79 5.71 12.75
N SER A 410 14.07 5.33 14.00
CA SER A 410 15.44 5.00 14.43
C SER A 410 16.00 3.83 13.61
N ASP A 411 17.28 3.92 13.22
CA ASP A 411 17.97 2.87 12.48
C ASP A 411 17.95 1.50 13.21
N ASN A 412 17.86 1.52 14.55
CA ASN A 412 17.76 0.34 15.41
C ASN A 412 16.35 -0.27 15.54
N PHE A 413 15.32 0.31 14.89
CA PHE A 413 13.94 -0.18 15.01
C PHE A 413 13.76 -1.55 14.32
N ASP A 414 13.30 -2.57 15.04
CA ASP A 414 13.05 -3.91 14.48
C ASP A 414 11.68 -4.02 13.79
N PHE A 415 11.63 -4.72 12.65
CA PHE A 415 10.38 -5.00 11.94
C PHE A 415 9.79 -6.33 12.44
N GLY A 416 9.54 -6.40 13.75
CA GLY A 416 9.11 -7.60 14.48
C GLY A 416 7.79 -8.22 14.02
N SER A 417 7.35 -9.32 14.65
CA SER A 417 6.09 -9.98 14.28
C SER A 417 4.83 -9.16 14.61
N SER A 418 4.95 -8.12 15.44
CA SER A 418 3.88 -7.20 15.79
C SER A 418 4.38 -5.85 16.30
N LEU A 419 3.46 -4.89 16.44
CA LEU A 419 3.65 -3.60 17.10
C LEU A 419 2.58 -3.41 18.18
N SER A 420 2.88 -2.64 19.24
CA SER A 420 1.86 -2.19 20.19
C SER A 420 1.02 -1.05 19.60
N ASP A 421 -0.23 -0.89 20.06
CA ASP A 421 -1.03 0.29 19.67
C ASP A 421 -0.36 1.57 20.18
N GLU A 422 0.38 1.51 21.29
CA GLU A 422 1.13 2.62 21.88
C GLU A 422 2.27 3.12 20.99
N THR A 423 2.99 2.22 20.31
CA THR A 423 4.02 2.59 19.32
C THR A 423 3.39 3.22 18.08
N VAL A 424 2.29 2.68 17.56
CA VAL A 424 1.62 3.26 16.38
C VAL A 424 0.93 4.59 16.71
N LYS A 425 0.36 4.71 17.93
CA LYS A 425 -0.17 5.95 18.50
C LYS A 425 0.91 7.04 18.62
N SER A 426 2.12 6.72 19.12
CA SER A 426 3.16 7.75 19.29
C SER A 426 3.59 8.34 17.95
N TRP A 427 3.72 7.51 16.91
CA TRP A 427 3.98 8.00 15.56
C TRP A 427 2.96 9.07 15.12
N VAL A 428 1.66 8.76 15.14
CA VAL A 428 0.60 9.71 14.72
C VAL A 428 0.48 10.92 15.66
N LYS A 429 0.55 10.70 16.98
CA LYS A 429 0.37 11.75 17.99
C LYS A 429 1.54 12.74 18.04
N ASP A 430 2.77 12.26 17.95
CA ASP A 430 3.96 13.11 18.08
C ASP A 430 4.15 14.01 16.85
N MET A 431 3.63 13.60 15.68
CA MET A 431 3.53 14.43 14.47
C MET A 431 2.41 15.50 14.57
N SER A 432 1.44 15.31 15.47
CA SER A 432 0.36 16.29 15.71
C SER A 432 0.82 17.51 16.54
N SER A 433 2.08 17.53 16.99
CA SER A 433 2.66 18.55 17.86
C SER A 433 3.78 19.32 17.14
N PRO A 434 3.67 20.65 16.94
CA PRO A 434 4.68 21.41 16.20
C PRO A 434 6.08 21.32 16.83
N LYS A 435 7.04 20.84 16.04
CA LYS A 435 8.47 20.72 16.39
C LYS A 435 9.33 20.82 15.12
N LYS A 436 10.63 21.08 15.28
CA LYS A 436 11.58 21.07 14.15
C LYS A 436 11.56 19.71 13.45
N GLY A 437 11.53 19.71 12.11
CA GLY A 437 11.51 18.49 11.29
C GLY A 437 10.14 17.80 11.17
N SER A 438 9.06 18.41 11.68
CA SER A 438 7.68 17.90 11.59
C SER A 438 6.80 18.86 10.79
N SER A 439 5.94 18.33 9.92
CA SER A 439 4.96 19.09 9.13
C SER A 439 3.53 18.51 9.25
N LEU A 440 2.52 19.28 8.82
CA LEU A 440 1.09 18.97 9.02
C LEU A 440 0.23 19.40 7.81
N PHE A 441 -0.64 18.49 7.37
CA PHE A 441 -1.72 18.64 6.38
C PHE A 441 -3.05 18.07 6.97
N GLN A 442 -4.25 18.55 6.61
CA GLN A 442 -5.56 18.13 7.20
C GLN A 442 -6.80 18.53 6.36
N LEU A 443 -7.52 17.70 5.59
CA LEU A 443 -8.49 18.19 4.55
C LEU A 443 -9.27 19.49 4.84
N SER A 444 -9.29 20.38 3.84
CA SER A 444 -10.42 21.26 3.59
C SER A 444 -11.67 20.39 3.52
N ALA A 445 -12.50 20.49 4.56
CA ALA A 445 -13.65 19.62 4.72
C ALA A 445 -14.59 19.78 3.51
N SER A 446 -14.89 18.67 2.83
CA SER A 446 -15.90 18.66 1.78
C SER A 446 -17.26 18.94 2.42
N LEU A 447 -17.85 20.08 2.06
CA LEU A 447 -19.19 20.51 2.46
C LEU A 447 -20.28 19.67 1.79
#